data_AF-A0A158QAY9-F1
#
_entry.id   AF-A0A158QAY9-F1
#
_cell.length_a   1.000
_cell.length_b   1.000
_cell.length_c   1.000
_cell.angle_alpha   90.00
_cell.angle_beta   90.00
_cell.angle_gamma   90.00
#
_symmetry.space_group_name_H-M   'P 1'
#
loop_
_entity.id
_entity.type
_entity.pdbx_description
1 polymer ?
#
loop_
_entity_poly.entity_id
_entity_poly.type
_entity_poly.pdbx_seq_one_letter_code
_entity_poly.pdbx_strand_id
1 'polypeptide(L)'
;MAEAVFRNILKTKNLSDEWLVDSAAVCDYHIGKSPDKRTLAVLKDHGTVMPLNFLKVIGEDFTAFDYIMGMDESNISELKSMCAMAVNGTARCTIQLLGTYDPLGKIIVDDPYYDDDAKAFEKMPPTDPRVMYLILRRDLLEKLKWPIGALVSQGAHAATACLWKFRDDPEVLSYMSNLEHMRKVTLEVSDEQELMNCAAMLQENNIDNSVWIEDGMPVCVAVKPLKKSIISKHLKSFSLFS
;
A
#
# COMPACT_ATOMS: atom_id res chain seq x y z
N MET A 1 -3.58 11.56 10.07
CA MET A 1 -2.97 10.43 9.32
C MET A 1 -3.30 9.06 9.93
N ALA A 2 -2.95 8.81 11.20
CA ALA A 2 -3.19 7.51 11.85
C ALA A 2 -4.66 7.04 11.80
N GLU A 3 -5.62 7.93 12.07
CA GLU A 3 -7.06 7.63 11.92
C GLU A 3 -7.40 7.12 10.52
N ALA A 4 -6.96 7.84 9.49
CA ALA A 4 -7.28 7.53 8.10
C ALA A 4 -6.73 6.15 7.69
N VAL A 5 -5.50 5.84 8.11
CA VAL A 5 -4.89 4.51 7.93
C VAL A 5 -5.69 3.43 8.65
N PHE A 6 -6.05 3.65 9.91
CA PHE A 6 -6.79 2.68 10.70
C PHE A 6 -8.19 2.41 10.13
N ARG A 7 -8.93 3.46 9.73
CA ARG A 7 -10.22 3.32 9.04
C ARG A 7 -10.10 2.52 7.74
N ASN A 8 -9.05 2.76 6.96
CA ASN A 8 -8.82 1.99 5.74
C ASN A 8 -8.55 0.52 6.04
N ILE A 9 -7.75 0.20 7.06
CA ILE A 9 -7.52 -1.18 7.51
C ILE A 9 -8.84 -1.83 7.93
N LEU A 10 -9.67 -1.16 8.73
CA LEU A 10 -10.97 -1.68 9.15
C LEU A 10 -11.89 -1.95 7.96
N LYS A 11 -11.93 -1.04 6.99
CA LYS A 11 -12.71 -1.19 5.75
C LYS A 11 -12.25 -2.42 4.96
N THR A 12 -10.94 -2.61 4.79
CA THR A 12 -10.41 -3.79 4.07
C THR A 12 -10.67 -5.11 4.79
N LYS A 13 -10.95 -5.07 6.10
CA LYS A 13 -11.29 -6.23 6.92
C LYS A 13 -12.80 -6.39 7.15
N ASN A 14 -13.65 -5.53 6.57
CA ASN A 14 -15.10 -5.48 6.83
C ASN A 14 -15.47 -5.33 8.32
N LEU A 15 -14.68 -4.55 9.08
CA LEU A 15 -14.90 -4.29 10.52
C LEU A 15 -15.33 -2.83 10.80
N SER A 16 -15.75 -2.09 9.78
CA SER A 16 -16.06 -0.66 9.93
C SER A 16 -17.23 -0.38 10.87
N ASP A 17 -18.21 -1.28 10.95
CA ASP A 17 -19.40 -1.09 11.78
C ASP A 17 -19.18 -1.49 13.26
N GLU A 18 -18.07 -2.18 13.55
CA GLU A 18 -17.71 -2.63 14.89
C GLU A 18 -16.83 -1.62 15.65
N TRP A 19 -16.27 -0.63 14.95
CA TRP A 19 -15.28 0.28 15.50
C TRP A 19 -15.69 1.74 15.32
N LEU A 20 -15.79 2.44 16.44
CA LEU A 20 -15.76 3.90 16.45
C LEU A 20 -14.30 4.35 16.40
N VAL A 21 -13.97 5.16 15.40
CA VAL A 21 -12.64 5.74 15.22
C VAL A 21 -12.79 7.24 15.10
N ASP A 22 -11.86 7.99 15.67
CA ASP A 22 -11.77 9.44 15.51
C ASP A 22 -10.31 9.91 15.70
N SER A 23 -10.03 11.19 15.42
CA SER A 23 -8.79 11.84 15.84
C SER A 23 -9.00 13.27 16.34
N ALA A 24 -8.23 13.64 17.35
CA ALA A 24 -8.29 14.95 17.97
C ALA A 24 -6.90 15.42 18.41
N ALA A 25 -6.72 16.73 18.46
CA ALA A 25 -5.49 17.37 18.91
C ALA A 25 -5.50 17.55 20.43
N VAL A 26 -4.32 17.43 21.04
CA VAL A 26 -4.10 17.70 22.47
C VAL A 26 -4.05 19.21 22.74
N CYS A 27 -3.52 20.01 21.79
CA CYS A 27 -3.38 21.45 21.92
C CYS A 27 -4.06 22.25 20.79
N ASP A 28 -4.34 23.54 21.02
CA ASP A 28 -5.12 24.41 20.14
C ASP A 28 -4.39 24.89 18.87
N TYR A 29 -3.13 24.48 18.67
CA TYR A 29 -2.23 25.05 17.65
C TYR A 29 -2.72 24.91 16.19
N HIS A 30 -3.71 24.04 15.95
CA HIS A 30 -4.24 23.72 14.61
C HIS A 30 -5.77 23.80 14.46
N ILE A 31 -6.51 24.29 15.47
CA ILE A 31 -7.98 24.41 15.34
C ILE A 31 -8.33 25.34 14.17
N GLY A 32 -9.04 24.82 13.16
CA GLY A 32 -9.48 25.54 11.97
C GLY A 32 -8.49 25.61 10.80
N LYS A 33 -7.30 24.98 10.89
CA LYS A 33 -6.34 24.91 9.76
C LYS A 33 -6.64 23.70 8.90
N SER A 34 -6.55 23.82 7.57
CA SER A 34 -6.64 22.66 6.68
C SER A 34 -5.50 21.67 6.91
N PRO A 35 -5.68 20.37 6.62
CA PRO A 35 -4.61 19.39 6.71
C PRO A 35 -3.38 19.81 5.91
N ASP A 36 -2.20 19.46 6.42
CA ASP A 36 -0.96 19.70 5.69
C ASP A 36 -1.05 19.06 4.29
N LYS A 37 -0.79 19.86 3.24
CA LYS A 37 -0.91 19.43 1.84
C LYS A 37 -0.04 18.20 1.53
N ARG A 38 1.08 18.03 2.24
CA ARG A 38 1.97 16.86 2.12
C ARG A 38 1.31 15.60 2.66
N THR A 39 0.62 15.70 3.80
CA THR A 39 -0.19 14.61 4.36
C THR A 39 -1.33 14.23 3.41
N LEU A 40 -2.00 15.22 2.81
CA LEU A 40 -3.07 14.97 1.84
C LEU A 40 -2.56 14.30 0.57
N ALA A 41 -1.39 14.68 0.07
CA ALA A 41 -0.75 14.05 -1.08
C ALA A 41 -0.44 12.58 -0.80
N VAL A 42 0.21 12.28 0.33
CA VAL A 42 0.55 10.90 0.71
C VAL A 42 -0.72 10.06 0.89
N LEU A 43 -1.74 10.57 1.57
CA LEU A 43 -2.99 9.82 1.76
C LEU A 43 -3.71 9.56 0.43
N LYS A 44 -3.74 10.56 -0.47
CA LYS A 44 -4.30 10.42 -1.82
C LYS A 44 -3.56 9.36 -2.63
N ASP A 45 -2.24 9.37 -2.59
CA ASP A 45 -1.37 8.38 -3.25
C ASP A 45 -1.48 6.96 -2.64
N HIS A 46 -2.24 6.81 -1.55
CA HIS A 46 -2.55 5.53 -0.92
C HIS A 46 -4.05 5.24 -0.89
N GLY A 47 -4.85 5.93 -1.72
CA GLY A 47 -6.30 5.70 -1.86
C GLY A 47 -7.10 5.97 -0.59
N THR A 48 -6.56 6.81 0.31
CA THR A 48 -7.15 7.11 1.61
C THR A 48 -7.45 8.60 1.70
N VAL A 49 -8.57 8.97 2.32
CA VAL A 49 -8.96 10.37 2.51
C VAL A 49 -8.98 10.68 4.00
N MET A 50 -8.48 11.84 4.40
CA MET A 50 -8.55 12.29 5.78
C MET A 50 -9.88 13.00 6.05
N PRO A 51 -10.57 12.72 7.16
CA PRO A 51 -11.63 13.60 7.61
C PRO A 51 -11.04 14.99 7.92
N LEU A 52 -11.78 16.03 7.53
CA LEU A 52 -11.33 17.44 7.60
C LEU A 52 -11.65 18.10 8.95
N ASN A 53 -12.13 17.34 9.93
CA ASN A 53 -12.59 17.88 11.21
C ASN A 53 -11.42 17.87 12.19
N PHE A 54 -10.88 19.06 12.49
CA PHE A 54 -9.89 19.23 13.54
C PHE A 54 -10.61 19.40 14.87
N LEU A 55 -10.74 18.31 15.60
CA LEU A 55 -11.31 18.29 16.94
C LEU A 55 -10.22 18.43 18.00
N LYS A 56 -10.60 18.92 19.19
CA LYS A 56 -9.76 18.93 20.38
C LYS A 56 -10.22 17.81 21.29
N VAL A 57 -9.28 17.17 21.98
CA VAL A 57 -9.62 16.19 23.02
C VAL A 57 -10.43 16.90 24.12
N ILE A 58 -11.58 16.34 24.47
CA ILE A 58 -12.47 16.82 25.53
C ILE A 58 -12.57 15.80 26.66
N GLY A 59 -13.17 16.21 27.78
CA GLY A 59 -13.28 15.35 28.96
C GLY A 59 -14.08 14.06 28.70
N GLU A 60 -15.13 14.18 27.87
CA GLU A 60 -16.02 13.10 27.50
C GLU A 60 -15.29 11.98 26.75
N ASP A 61 -14.24 12.30 25.97
CA ASP A 61 -13.47 11.32 25.19
C ASP A 61 -12.85 10.23 26.08
N PHE A 62 -12.40 10.59 27.29
CA PHE A 62 -11.79 9.65 28.25
C PHE A 62 -12.78 8.62 28.80
N THR A 63 -14.08 8.85 28.60
CA THR A 63 -15.15 7.91 28.96
C THR A 63 -15.81 7.25 27.76
N ALA A 64 -15.79 7.91 26.60
CA ALA A 64 -16.41 7.43 25.37
C ALA A 64 -15.54 6.41 24.62
N PHE A 65 -14.22 6.53 24.68
CA PHE A 65 -13.29 5.65 23.95
C PHE A 65 -12.67 4.57 24.85
N ASP A 66 -12.40 3.41 24.27
CA ASP A 66 -11.67 2.32 24.94
C ASP A 66 -10.15 2.55 24.89
N TYR A 67 -9.66 3.17 23.82
CA TYR A 67 -8.24 3.43 23.60
C TYR A 67 -8.03 4.86 23.10
N ILE A 68 -7.08 5.57 23.71
CA ILE A 68 -6.60 6.86 23.23
C ILE A 68 -5.09 6.73 23.01
N MET A 69 -4.67 6.93 21.76
CA MET A 69 -3.30 6.69 21.34
C MET A 69 -2.55 8.00 21.13
N GLY A 70 -1.46 8.22 21.88
CA GLY A 70 -0.53 9.34 21.67
C GLY A 70 0.60 8.97 20.71
N MET A 71 1.19 9.98 20.04
CA MET A 71 2.29 9.76 19.09
C MET A 71 3.67 9.79 19.77
N ASP A 72 3.81 10.61 20.81
CA ASP A 72 5.04 10.82 21.57
C ASP A 72 4.77 10.96 23.08
N GLU A 73 5.83 11.05 23.88
CA GLU A 73 5.72 11.18 25.34
C GLU A 73 5.04 12.47 25.79
N SER A 74 5.16 13.55 25.00
CA SER A 74 4.53 14.83 25.27
C SER A 74 2.99 14.70 25.21
N ASN A 75 2.48 14.07 24.15
CA ASN A 75 1.06 13.75 24.00
C ASN A 75 0.56 12.93 25.18
N ILE A 76 1.30 11.91 25.59
CA ILE A 76 0.89 11.04 26.71
C ILE A 76 0.84 11.79 28.03
N SER A 77 1.86 12.61 28.31
CA SER A 77 1.90 13.43 29.51
C SER A 77 0.68 14.34 29.61
N GLU A 78 0.34 15.00 28.50
CA GLU A 78 -0.75 15.95 28.47
C GLU A 78 -2.13 15.27 28.45
N LEU A 79 -2.31 14.17 27.71
CA LEU A 79 -3.53 13.35 27.77
C LEU A 79 -3.80 12.82 29.19
N LYS A 80 -2.76 12.39 29.90
CA LYS A 80 -2.88 11.96 31.31
C LYS A 80 -3.27 13.11 32.23
N SER A 81 -2.70 14.29 32.02
CA SER A 81 -3.05 15.51 32.77
C SER A 81 -4.52 15.90 32.52
N MET A 82 -4.95 15.95 31.26
CA MET A 82 -6.33 16.24 30.86
C MET A 82 -7.32 15.22 31.45
N CYS A 83 -6.99 13.93 31.38
CA CYS A 83 -7.79 12.86 31.95
C CYS A 83 -7.96 13.02 33.48
N ALA A 84 -6.86 13.28 34.19
CA ALA A 84 -6.90 13.49 35.63
C ALA A 84 -7.79 14.68 36.02
N MET A 85 -7.73 15.78 35.26
CA MET A 85 -8.56 16.97 35.49
C MET A 85 -10.03 16.73 35.14
N ALA A 86 -10.32 16.01 34.06
CA ALA A 86 -11.67 15.87 33.53
C ALA A 86 -12.51 14.82 34.24
N VAL A 87 -11.92 13.65 34.57
CA VAL A 87 -12.70 12.47 34.95
C VAL A 87 -12.34 11.89 36.32
N ASN A 88 -11.41 12.47 37.08
CA ASN A 88 -11.08 12.13 38.48
C ASN A 88 -11.10 10.62 38.80
N GLY A 89 -10.49 9.80 37.93
CA GLY A 89 -10.40 8.33 38.10
C GLY A 89 -11.55 7.50 37.54
N THR A 90 -12.53 8.11 36.88
CA THR A 90 -13.65 7.42 36.19
C THR A 90 -13.40 7.16 34.71
N ALA A 91 -12.16 7.38 34.24
CA ALA A 91 -11.77 7.11 32.87
C ALA A 91 -11.99 5.64 32.50
N ARG A 92 -12.57 5.41 31.31
CA ARG A 92 -12.71 4.07 30.71
C ARG A 92 -11.56 3.73 29.76
N CYS A 93 -10.96 4.75 29.15
CA CYS A 93 -9.95 4.56 28.12
C CYS A 93 -8.59 4.08 28.67
N THR A 94 -7.87 3.32 27.85
CA THR A 94 -6.43 3.10 28.01
C THR A 94 -5.64 4.13 27.21
N ILE A 95 -4.80 4.93 27.88
CA ILE A 95 -3.92 5.92 27.25
C ILE A 95 -2.53 5.31 27.04
N GLN A 96 -2.08 5.21 25.79
CA GLN A 96 -0.79 4.58 25.46
C GLN A 96 -0.18 5.13 24.16
N LEU A 97 1.11 4.86 23.96
CA LEU A 97 1.82 5.26 22.74
C LEU A 97 1.46 4.34 21.59
N LEU A 98 1.12 4.91 20.43
CA LEU A 98 0.83 4.12 19.23
C LEU A 98 2.02 3.22 18.85
N GLY A 99 3.25 3.75 18.93
CA GLY A 99 4.47 3.02 18.58
C GLY A 99 4.82 1.86 19.52
N THR A 100 4.13 1.69 20.64
CA THR A 100 4.30 0.46 21.47
C THR A 100 3.84 -0.80 20.75
N TYR A 101 3.04 -0.66 19.69
CA TYR A 101 2.59 -1.75 18.83
C TYR A 101 3.45 -1.90 17.56
N ASP A 102 4.53 -1.13 17.40
CA ASP A 102 5.42 -1.30 16.26
C ASP A 102 6.25 -2.59 16.40
N PRO A 103 6.13 -3.58 15.49
CA PRO A 103 6.95 -4.80 15.53
C PRO A 103 8.45 -4.55 15.39
N LEU A 104 8.87 -3.36 14.91
CA LEU A 104 10.27 -2.96 14.81
C LEU A 104 10.78 -2.24 16.07
N GLY A 105 9.91 -2.01 17.06
CA GLY A 105 10.27 -1.42 18.34
C GLY A 105 10.44 0.10 18.33
N LYS A 106 9.97 0.82 17.28
CA LYS A 106 9.99 2.28 17.28
C LYS A 106 8.80 2.83 18.08
N ILE A 107 9.07 3.23 19.32
CA ILE A 107 8.05 3.68 20.27
C ILE A 107 7.50 5.07 19.94
N ILE A 108 8.34 5.98 19.45
CA ILE A 108 7.99 7.38 19.17
C ILE A 108 7.67 7.54 17.69
N VAL A 109 6.51 8.14 17.41
CA VAL A 109 6.11 8.55 16.07
C VAL A 109 6.48 10.02 15.90
N ASP A 110 7.59 10.27 15.21
CA ASP A 110 8.11 11.63 14.98
C ASP A 110 7.08 12.50 14.25
N ASP A 111 6.92 13.76 14.70
CA ASP A 111 6.09 14.74 14.02
C ASP A 111 6.78 15.22 12.72
N PRO A 112 6.23 14.89 11.54
CA PRO A 112 6.83 15.25 10.27
C PRO A 112 6.70 16.75 9.94
N TYR A 113 6.05 17.56 10.79
CA TYR A 113 5.89 18.99 10.59
C TYR A 113 7.19 19.78 10.74
N TYR A 114 8.16 19.27 11.52
CA TYR A 114 9.43 19.93 11.80
C TYR A 114 10.61 19.45 10.95
N ASP A 115 10.41 18.42 10.12
CA ASP A 115 11.38 18.01 9.12
C ASP A 115 11.03 18.68 7.77
N ASP A 116 11.95 19.49 7.23
CA ASP A 116 11.85 20.08 5.88
C ASP A 116 11.87 19.02 4.76
N ASP A 117 12.14 17.76 5.12
CA ASP A 117 12.12 16.63 4.21
C ASP A 117 10.71 16.04 4.08
N ALA A 118 10.12 16.20 2.90
CA ALA A 118 8.88 15.54 2.48
C ALA A 118 8.89 13.99 2.66
N LYS A 119 10.07 13.39 2.90
CA LYS A 119 10.29 11.97 3.22
C LYS A 119 9.86 11.58 4.64
N ALA A 120 9.68 12.53 5.57
CA ALA A 120 9.22 12.23 6.92
C ALA A 120 7.79 11.67 6.93
N PHE A 121 6.96 12.08 5.97
CA PHE A 121 5.59 11.56 5.77
C PHE A 121 5.54 10.18 5.10
N GLU A 122 6.65 9.70 4.53
CA GLU A 122 6.75 8.41 3.82
C GLU A 122 7.17 7.24 4.72
N LYS A 123 7.46 7.46 6.01
CA LYS A 123 7.81 6.39 6.96
C LYS A 123 6.59 5.59 7.43
N MET A 124 5.76 5.14 6.49
CA MET A 124 5.04 3.87 6.64
C MET A 124 6.08 2.74 6.59
N PRO A 125 5.87 1.58 7.25
CA PRO A 125 6.66 0.40 6.93
C PRO A 125 6.62 0.20 5.41
N PRO A 126 7.73 -0.16 4.75
CA PRO A 126 7.76 -0.27 3.29
C PRO A 126 6.60 -1.15 2.88
N THR A 127 5.59 -0.56 2.26
CA THR A 127 4.49 -1.34 1.73
C THR A 127 5.14 -2.27 0.72
N ASP A 128 4.84 -3.56 0.82
CA ASP A 128 5.30 -4.55 -0.13
C ASP A 128 4.22 -4.67 -1.19
N PRO A 129 4.21 -3.78 -2.22
CA PRO A 129 3.08 -3.67 -3.12
C PRO A 129 2.94 -4.95 -3.93
N ARG A 130 1.71 -5.24 -4.32
CA ARG A 130 1.45 -6.24 -5.35
C ARG A 130 1.77 -5.65 -6.71
N VAL A 131 2.59 -6.36 -7.47
CA VAL A 131 3.03 -5.93 -8.79
C VAL A 131 2.81 -7.07 -9.76
N MET A 132 2.33 -6.73 -10.94
CA MET A 132 2.24 -7.65 -12.06
C MET A 132 3.45 -7.46 -12.97
N TYR A 133 4.10 -8.53 -13.37
CA TYR A 133 5.21 -8.47 -14.32
C TYR A 133 4.76 -9.00 -15.68
N LEU A 134 5.12 -8.28 -16.74
CA LEU A 134 4.93 -8.67 -18.12
C LEU A 134 6.31 -8.85 -18.75
N ILE A 135 6.66 -10.08 -19.13
CA ILE A 135 7.91 -10.37 -19.80
C ILE A 135 7.61 -10.44 -21.29
N LEU A 136 8.24 -9.59 -22.08
CA LEU A 136 8.02 -9.45 -23.51
C LEU A 136 9.29 -9.80 -24.29
N ARG A 137 9.10 -10.38 -25.45
CA ARG A 137 10.19 -10.71 -26.36
C ARG A 137 10.68 -9.48 -27.14
N ARG A 138 11.99 -9.25 -27.12
CA ARG A 138 12.66 -8.17 -27.84
C ARG A 138 12.74 -8.44 -29.34
N ASP A 139 12.94 -9.70 -29.73
CA ASP A 139 13.03 -10.10 -31.14
C ASP A 139 11.77 -9.80 -31.96
N LEU A 140 10.60 -9.70 -31.32
CA LEU A 140 9.37 -9.26 -31.96
C LEU A 140 9.54 -7.88 -32.62
N LEU A 141 10.18 -6.93 -31.94
CA LEU A 141 10.46 -5.60 -32.49
C LEU A 141 11.65 -5.64 -33.46
N GLU A 142 12.77 -6.22 -33.03
CA GLU A 142 14.03 -6.04 -33.73
C GLU A 142 14.19 -6.96 -34.96
N LYS A 143 13.73 -8.20 -34.86
CA LYS A 143 13.89 -9.21 -35.92
C LYS A 143 12.61 -9.38 -36.72
N LEU A 144 11.48 -9.56 -36.05
CA LEU A 144 10.18 -9.78 -36.68
C LEU A 144 9.46 -8.49 -37.08
N LYS A 145 10.03 -7.33 -36.74
CA LYS A 145 9.58 -5.99 -37.16
C LYS A 145 8.12 -5.69 -36.78
N TRP A 146 7.66 -6.21 -35.65
CA TRP A 146 6.35 -5.89 -35.11
C TRP A 146 6.24 -4.40 -34.78
N PRO A 147 5.10 -3.75 -35.09
CA PRO A 147 4.82 -2.42 -34.59
C PRO A 147 4.78 -2.40 -33.06
N ILE A 148 5.30 -1.33 -32.45
CA ILE A 148 5.25 -1.15 -30.98
C ILE A 148 3.81 -1.25 -30.47
N GLY A 149 2.83 -0.68 -31.19
CA GLY A 149 1.42 -0.77 -30.82
C GLY A 149 0.87 -2.21 -30.78
N ALA A 150 1.35 -3.09 -31.66
CA ALA A 150 0.99 -4.50 -31.62
C ALA A 150 1.55 -5.16 -30.36
N LEU A 151 2.81 -4.89 -30.03
CA LEU A 151 3.43 -5.41 -28.81
C LEU A 151 2.72 -4.94 -27.53
N VAL A 152 2.37 -3.66 -27.45
CA VAL A 152 1.60 -3.11 -26.32
C VAL A 152 0.25 -3.82 -26.18
N SER A 153 -0.43 -4.08 -27.31
CA SER A 153 -1.69 -4.81 -27.33
C SER A 153 -1.53 -6.23 -26.80
N GLN A 154 -0.45 -6.93 -27.17
CA GLN A 154 -0.16 -8.26 -26.63
C GLN A 154 0.12 -8.24 -25.12
N GLY A 155 0.84 -7.24 -24.62
CA GLY A 155 1.03 -7.05 -23.18
C GLY A 155 -0.30 -6.83 -22.44
N ALA A 156 -1.22 -6.05 -23.03
CA ALA A 156 -2.55 -5.82 -22.48
C ALA A 156 -3.44 -7.09 -22.47
N HIS A 157 -3.41 -7.86 -23.57
CA HIS A 157 -4.11 -9.14 -23.65
C HIS A 157 -3.57 -10.15 -22.62
N ALA A 158 -2.24 -10.31 -22.55
CA ALA A 158 -1.58 -11.18 -21.59
C ALA A 158 -1.95 -10.81 -20.15
N ALA A 159 -1.95 -9.51 -19.82
CA ALA A 159 -2.32 -9.04 -18.50
C ALA A 159 -3.77 -9.38 -18.15
N THR A 160 -4.69 -9.10 -19.06
CA THR A 160 -6.13 -9.35 -18.87
C THR A 160 -6.42 -10.84 -18.73
N ALA A 161 -5.82 -11.67 -19.59
CA ALA A 161 -5.97 -13.12 -19.55
C ALA A 161 -5.43 -13.72 -18.25
N CYS A 162 -4.26 -13.25 -17.78
CA CYS A 162 -3.67 -13.70 -16.53
C CYS A 162 -4.56 -13.35 -15.32
N LEU A 163 -5.05 -12.11 -15.24
CA LEU A 163 -5.96 -11.69 -14.19
C LEU A 163 -7.26 -12.52 -14.19
N TRP A 164 -7.82 -12.82 -15.36
CA TRP A 164 -9.02 -13.66 -15.48
C TRP A 164 -8.76 -15.11 -15.06
N LYS A 165 -7.61 -15.66 -15.46
CA LYS A 165 -7.20 -17.04 -15.12
C LYS A 165 -7.08 -17.23 -13.62
N PHE A 166 -6.55 -16.25 -12.91
CA PHE A 166 -6.33 -16.27 -11.46
C PHE A 166 -7.33 -15.39 -10.68
N ARG A 167 -8.52 -15.13 -11.23
CA ARG A 167 -9.50 -14.17 -10.67
C ARG A 167 -9.97 -14.49 -9.25
N ASP A 168 -9.93 -15.75 -8.86
CA ASP A 168 -10.37 -16.24 -7.56
C ASP A 168 -9.20 -16.29 -6.54
N ASP A 169 -7.97 -15.94 -6.95
CA ASP A 169 -6.79 -15.95 -6.09
C ASP A 169 -6.77 -14.73 -5.14
N PRO A 170 -6.46 -14.91 -3.84
CA PRO A 170 -6.46 -13.81 -2.87
C PRO A 170 -5.51 -12.65 -3.22
N GLU A 171 -4.36 -12.93 -3.85
CA GLU A 171 -3.40 -11.90 -4.24
C GLU A 171 -3.93 -11.10 -5.44
N VAL A 172 -4.63 -11.75 -6.36
CA VAL A 172 -5.30 -11.10 -7.50
C VAL A 172 -6.48 -10.25 -7.02
N LEU A 173 -7.33 -10.79 -6.14
CA LEU A 173 -8.44 -10.03 -5.54
C LEU A 173 -7.94 -8.78 -4.82
N SER A 174 -6.86 -8.91 -4.04
CA SER A 174 -6.26 -7.76 -3.35
C SER A 174 -5.65 -6.75 -4.33
N TYR A 175 -4.98 -7.21 -5.39
CA TYR A 175 -4.45 -6.36 -6.44
C TYR A 175 -5.56 -5.60 -7.19
N MET A 176 -6.66 -6.29 -7.51
CA MET A 176 -7.80 -5.72 -8.23
C MET A 176 -8.68 -4.81 -7.37
N SER A 177 -8.66 -4.97 -6.05
CA SER A 177 -9.41 -4.10 -5.12
C SER A 177 -8.79 -2.70 -4.99
N ASN A 178 -7.54 -2.51 -5.43
CA ASN A 178 -6.82 -1.24 -5.38
C ASN A 178 -6.52 -0.69 -6.79
N LEU A 179 -7.58 -0.39 -7.53
CA LEU A 179 -7.51 0.01 -8.95
C LEU A 179 -6.64 1.25 -9.19
N GLU A 180 -6.66 2.23 -8.27
CA GLU A 180 -5.94 3.49 -8.41
C GLU A 180 -4.40 3.34 -8.29
N HIS A 181 -3.92 2.25 -7.69
CA HIS A 181 -2.50 2.03 -7.40
C HIS A 181 -1.97 0.71 -7.97
N MET A 182 -2.67 0.12 -8.95
CA MET A 182 -2.19 -1.07 -9.65
C MET A 182 -0.87 -0.79 -10.37
N ARG A 183 0.15 -1.61 -10.11
CA ARG A 183 1.44 -1.52 -10.78
C ARG A 183 1.68 -2.69 -11.72
N LYS A 184 2.22 -2.36 -12.91
CA LYS A 184 2.73 -3.32 -13.89
C LYS A 184 4.17 -2.96 -14.22
N VAL A 185 5.04 -3.95 -14.34
CA VAL A 185 6.43 -3.78 -14.76
C VAL A 185 6.66 -4.63 -15.99
N THR A 186 7.21 -4.02 -17.03
CA THR A 186 7.52 -4.72 -18.27
C THR A 186 9.02 -5.00 -18.31
N LEU A 187 9.36 -6.28 -18.50
CA LEU A 187 10.73 -6.76 -18.65
C LEU A 187 10.91 -7.34 -20.05
N GLU A 188 12.16 -7.38 -20.49
CA GLU A 188 12.51 -7.97 -21.79
C GLU A 188 13.28 -9.28 -21.67
N VAL A 189 13.04 -10.14 -22.65
CA VAL A 189 13.85 -11.32 -22.98
C VAL A 189 14.21 -11.28 -24.46
N SER A 190 15.29 -11.93 -24.83
CA SER A 190 15.86 -11.85 -26.17
C SER A 190 14.96 -12.48 -27.22
N ASP A 191 14.38 -13.65 -26.92
CA ASP A 191 13.63 -14.48 -27.86
C ASP A 191 12.63 -15.44 -27.17
N GLU A 192 11.98 -16.28 -27.98
CA GLU A 192 11.01 -17.28 -27.52
C GLU A 192 11.57 -18.27 -26.52
N GLN A 193 12.81 -18.73 -26.72
CA GLN A 193 13.41 -19.75 -25.87
C GLN A 193 13.63 -19.17 -24.48
N GLU A 194 14.15 -17.95 -24.39
CA GLU A 194 14.35 -17.27 -23.12
C GLU A 194 13.01 -16.95 -22.43
N LEU A 195 11.97 -16.60 -23.20
CA LEU A 195 10.62 -16.41 -22.68
C LEU A 195 10.07 -17.69 -22.02
N MET A 196 10.18 -18.82 -22.70
CA MET A 196 9.69 -20.11 -22.20
C MET A 196 10.52 -20.61 -21.01
N ASN A 197 11.83 -20.39 -21.02
CA ASN A 197 12.70 -20.69 -19.87
C ASN A 197 12.32 -19.85 -18.65
N CYS A 198 11.99 -18.57 -18.83
CA CYS A 198 11.49 -17.70 -17.77
C CYS A 198 10.17 -18.22 -17.18
N ALA A 199 9.21 -18.62 -18.04
CA ALA A 199 7.94 -19.19 -17.59
C ALA A 199 8.14 -20.47 -16.76
N ALA A 200 9.01 -21.38 -17.21
CA ALA A 200 9.34 -22.62 -16.51
C ALA A 200 10.03 -22.36 -15.16
N MET A 201 11.04 -21.47 -15.13
CA MET A 201 11.73 -21.07 -13.90
C MET A 201 10.76 -20.51 -12.86
N LEU A 202 9.81 -19.67 -13.28
CA LEU A 202 8.79 -19.14 -12.39
C LEU A 202 7.91 -20.26 -11.81
N GLN A 203 7.48 -21.23 -12.63
CA GLN A 203 6.70 -22.38 -12.16
C GLN A 203 7.48 -23.26 -11.17
N GLU A 204 8.75 -23.54 -11.44
CA GLU A 204 9.63 -24.29 -10.52
C GLU A 204 9.78 -23.62 -9.15
N ASN A 205 9.71 -22.29 -9.13
CA ASN A 205 9.76 -21.49 -7.91
C ASN A 205 8.37 -21.22 -7.29
N ASN A 206 7.33 -21.94 -7.73
CA ASN A 206 5.93 -21.77 -7.29
C ASN A 206 5.37 -20.35 -7.52
N ILE A 207 5.80 -19.71 -8.62
CA ILE A 207 5.30 -18.42 -9.07
C ILE A 207 4.38 -18.63 -10.26
N ASP A 208 3.08 -18.52 -9.98
CA ASP A 208 2.03 -18.63 -10.98
C ASP A 208 2.19 -17.59 -12.09
N ASN A 209 2.14 -18.06 -13.33
CA ASN A 209 2.21 -17.22 -14.52
C ASN A 209 1.35 -17.79 -15.66
N SER A 210 1.15 -16.97 -16.68
CA SER A 210 0.44 -17.35 -17.90
C SER A 210 1.25 -16.94 -19.11
N VAL A 211 1.55 -17.89 -19.98
CA VAL A 211 2.09 -17.64 -21.32
C VAL A 211 0.93 -17.18 -22.22
N TRP A 212 1.10 -16.03 -22.86
CA TRP A 212 0.19 -15.51 -23.87
C TRP A 212 0.71 -15.88 -25.26
N ILE A 213 -0.18 -16.45 -26.07
CA ILE A 213 0.11 -16.98 -27.39
C ILE A 213 -0.73 -16.20 -28.40
N GLU A 214 -0.06 -15.59 -29.38
CA GLU A 214 -0.69 -14.90 -30.52
C GLU A 214 -0.39 -15.69 -31.79
N ASP A 215 -1.44 -16.10 -32.51
CA ASP A 215 -1.33 -16.88 -33.75
C ASP A 215 -0.37 -18.09 -33.66
N GLY A 216 -0.39 -18.78 -32.52
CA GLY A 216 0.46 -19.95 -32.25
C GLY A 216 1.87 -19.64 -31.76
N MET A 217 2.24 -18.36 -31.64
CA MET A 217 3.55 -17.91 -31.15
C MET A 217 3.47 -17.39 -29.71
N PRO A 218 4.29 -17.88 -28.77
CA PRO A 218 4.45 -17.29 -27.45
C PRO A 218 5.04 -15.87 -27.54
N VAL A 219 4.31 -14.86 -27.09
CA VAL A 219 4.73 -13.44 -27.22
C VAL A 219 4.94 -12.73 -25.89
N CYS A 220 4.26 -13.16 -24.83
CA CYS A 220 4.37 -12.55 -23.51
C CYS A 220 4.18 -13.58 -22.39
N VAL A 221 4.90 -13.43 -21.29
CA VAL A 221 4.60 -14.11 -20.03
C VAL A 221 4.06 -13.07 -19.04
N ALA A 222 2.84 -13.27 -18.59
CA ALA A 222 2.21 -12.47 -17.56
C ALA A 222 2.26 -13.20 -16.23
N VAL A 223 2.98 -12.63 -15.25
CA VAL A 223 3.06 -13.20 -13.91
C VAL A 223 1.86 -12.76 -13.08
N LYS A 224 1.27 -13.68 -12.31
CA LYS A 224 0.17 -13.37 -11.40
C LYS A 224 0.61 -12.24 -10.45
N PRO A 225 -0.22 -11.21 -10.20
CA PRO A 225 0.06 -10.20 -9.21
C PRO A 225 0.48 -10.81 -7.86
N LEU A 226 1.66 -10.41 -7.39
CA LEU A 226 2.24 -10.88 -6.14
C LEU A 226 3.01 -9.75 -5.47
N LYS A 227 3.26 -9.91 -4.17
CA LYS A 227 4.14 -9.03 -3.41
C LYS A 227 5.51 -8.87 -4.08
N LYS A 228 5.95 -7.61 -4.25
CA LYS A 228 7.20 -7.25 -4.89
C LYS A 228 8.41 -7.96 -4.26
N SER A 229 8.44 -8.09 -2.93
CA SER A 229 9.53 -8.74 -2.20
C SER A 229 9.71 -10.24 -2.53
N ILE A 230 8.63 -10.90 -2.98
CA ILE A 230 8.64 -12.30 -3.39
C ILE A 230 9.16 -12.37 -4.82
N ILE A 231 8.45 -11.74 -5.75
CA ILE A 231 8.68 -11.89 -7.19
C ILE A 231 10.00 -11.26 -7.67
N SER A 232 10.40 -10.12 -7.11
CA SER A 232 11.59 -9.39 -7.58
C SER A 232 12.88 -10.19 -7.42
N LYS A 233 12.96 -11.13 -6.48
CA LYS A 233 14.13 -11.99 -6.27
C LYS A 233 14.42 -12.88 -7.48
N HIS A 234 13.37 -13.27 -8.21
CA HIS A 234 13.46 -14.18 -9.37
C HIS A 234 13.63 -13.44 -10.69
N LEU A 235 13.28 -12.15 -10.73
CA LEU A 235 13.26 -11.36 -11.96
C LEU A 235 14.38 -10.29 -12.05
N LYS A 236 15.28 -10.24 -11.05
CA LYS A 236 16.38 -9.26 -10.97
C LYS A 236 17.38 -9.32 -12.14
N SER A 237 17.52 -10.47 -12.79
CA SER A 237 18.45 -10.67 -13.91
C SER A 237 17.93 -10.12 -15.23
N PHE A 238 16.63 -9.85 -15.34
CA PHE A 238 16.02 -9.35 -16.57
C PHE A 238 16.02 -7.83 -16.60
N SER A 239 16.23 -7.27 -17.80
CA SER A 239 16.22 -5.83 -18.04
C SER A 239 14.79 -5.31 -18.18
N LEU A 240 14.60 -4.02 -17.91
CA LEU A 240 13.36 -3.33 -18.25
C LEU A 240 13.22 -3.28 -19.78
N PHE A 241 12.00 -3.46 -20.26
CA PHE A 241 11.71 -3.35 -21.70
C PHE A 241 11.77 -1.87 -22.11
N SER A 242 12.75 -1.51 -22.96
CA SER A 242 13.02 -0.11 -23.36
C SER A 242 12.96 0.15 -24.86
#